data_AF-A0A3E4QYT8-F1
#
_entry.id   AF-A0A3E4QYT8-F1
#
_cell.length_a   1.000
_cell.length_b   1.000
_cell.length_c   1.000
_cell.angle_alpha   90.00
_cell.angle_beta   90.00
_cell.angle_gamma   90.00
#
_symmetry.space_group_name_H-M   'P 1'
#
loop_
_entity.id
_entity.type
_entity.pdbx_description
1 polymer ?
#
loop_
_entity_poly.entity_id
_entity_poly.type
_entity_poly.pdbx_seq_one_letter_code
_entity_poly.pdbx_strand_id
1 'polypeptide(L)'
;MTSREYFDQVRTAVADVRRAEETLDYWESRIDSIGGGTTGSCCGYRDPDRMTGKLSALWDARDRAERKLDGMVELQDEAIAVIGMVGDAGRASTSLWRDVLLDRYVLAMTYSEIAEKRGRSFASVRRAVSDALDWIDSGPGIEGLLHRIYKDTQVI
;
A
#
# COMPACT_ATOMS: atom_id res chain seq x y z
N MET A 1 10.44 -14.86 9.03
CA MET A 1 10.29 -13.43 8.72
C MET A 1 9.93 -12.70 10.01
N THR A 2 10.59 -11.58 10.33
CA THR A 2 10.26 -10.76 11.51
C THR A 2 9.09 -9.82 11.23
N SER A 3 8.37 -9.41 12.29
CA SER A 3 7.31 -8.40 12.18
C SER A 3 7.80 -7.10 11.54
N ARG A 4 9.03 -6.68 11.87
CA ARG A 4 9.65 -5.47 11.31
C ARG A 4 9.92 -5.60 9.81
N GLU A 5 10.47 -6.73 9.36
CA GLU A 5 10.69 -7.00 7.93
C GLU A 5 9.37 -6.99 7.15
N TYR A 6 8.33 -7.65 7.68
CA TYR A 6 7.00 -7.66 7.08
C TYR A 6 6.44 -6.25 6.93
N PHE A 7 6.41 -5.47 8.01
CA PHE A 7 5.83 -4.13 7.97
C PHE A 7 6.67 -3.12 7.15
N ASP A 8 7.98 -3.31 7.02
CA ASP A 8 8.79 -2.52 6.09
C ASP A 8 8.52 -2.87 4.62
N GLN A 9 8.15 -4.12 4.30
CA GLN A 9 7.64 -4.49 2.96
C GLN A 9 6.30 -3.80 2.69
N VAL A 10 5.36 -3.85 3.64
CA VAL A 10 4.07 -3.13 3.55
C VAL A 10 4.29 -1.64 3.29
N ARG A 11 5.15 -0.99 4.08
CA ARG A 11 5.44 0.44 3.92
C ARG A 11 6.03 0.78 2.56
N THR A 12 6.87 -0.11 2.02
CA THR A 12 7.46 0.06 0.69
C THR A 12 6.40 -0.10 -0.39
N ALA A 13 5.53 -1.12 -0.27
CA ALA A 13 4.40 -1.34 -1.16
C ALA A 13 3.44 -0.14 -1.16
N VAL A 14 3.06 0.40 0.00
CA VAL A 14 2.20 1.60 0.09
C VAL A 14 2.85 2.83 -0.56
N ALA A 15 4.16 3.02 -0.37
CA ALA A 15 4.87 4.12 -1.02
C ALA A 15 4.93 3.92 -2.55
N ASP A 16 4.97 2.68 -3.01
CA ASP A 16 4.92 2.32 -4.43
C ASP A 16 3.50 2.44 -5.02
N VAL A 17 2.43 2.20 -4.24
CA VAL A 17 1.02 2.40 -4.64
C VAL A 17 0.82 3.82 -5.12
N ARG A 18 1.19 4.81 -4.30
CA ARG A 18 1.03 6.23 -4.68
C ARG A 18 1.74 6.56 -6.00
N ARG A 19 2.94 6.01 -6.21
CA ARG A 19 3.66 6.21 -7.48
C ARG A 19 3.01 5.48 -8.65
N ALA A 20 2.43 4.31 -8.40
CA ALA A 20 1.73 3.53 -9.42
C ALA A 20 0.39 4.19 -9.81
N GLU A 21 -0.34 4.78 -8.86
CA GLU A 21 -1.53 5.63 -9.11
C GLU A 21 -1.15 6.84 -9.99
N GLU A 22 -0.12 7.60 -9.61
CA GLU A 22 0.40 8.71 -10.43
C GLU A 22 0.83 8.26 -11.84
N THR A 23 1.36 7.04 -11.95
CA THR A 23 1.77 6.45 -13.23
C THR A 23 0.55 6.05 -14.08
N LEU A 24 -0.51 5.53 -13.46
CA LEU A 24 -1.76 5.24 -14.15
C LEU A 24 -2.41 6.52 -14.66
N ASP A 25 -2.52 7.56 -13.84
CA ASP A 25 -3.07 8.86 -14.24
C ASP A 25 -2.30 9.43 -15.46
N TYR A 26 -0.97 9.29 -15.46
CA TYR A 26 -0.14 9.67 -16.60
C TYR A 26 -0.47 8.88 -17.87
N TRP A 27 -0.62 7.55 -17.77
CA TRP A 27 -0.92 6.71 -18.92
C TRP A 27 -2.34 6.92 -19.45
N GLU A 28 -3.32 7.10 -18.58
CA GLU A 28 -4.71 7.41 -18.95
C GLU A 28 -4.78 8.75 -19.70
N SER A 29 -4.13 9.79 -19.16
CA SER A 29 -3.99 11.08 -19.86
C SER A 29 -3.33 10.94 -21.24
N ARG A 30 -2.36 10.04 -21.38
CA ARG A 30 -1.65 9.81 -22.65
C ARG A 30 -2.50 9.06 -23.68
N ILE A 31 -3.26 8.06 -23.24
CA ILE A 31 -4.22 7.32 -24.07
C ILE A 31 -5.30 8.29 -24.57
N ASP A 32 -5.87 9.10 -23.68
CA ASP A 32 -6.88 10.10 -24.02
C ASP A 32 -6.34 11.15 -25.01
N SER A 33 -5.09 11.58 -24.87
CA SER A 33 -4.46 12.52 -25.81
C SER A 33 -4.26 11.93 -27.21
N ILE A 34 -4.00 10.63 -27.32
CA ILE A 34 -3.84 9.95 -28.61
C ILE A 34 -5.22 9.65 -29.24
N GLY A 35 -6.22 9.31 -28.42
CA GLY A 35 -7.60 9.05 -28.84
C GLY A 35 -8.43 10.30 -29.13
N GLY A 36 -8.14 11.42 -28.48
CA GLY A 36 -8.86 12.70 -28.55
C GLY A 36 -8.21 13.77 -29.43
N GLY A 37 -7.14 13.44 -30.15
CA GLY A 37 -6.50 14.36 -31.10
C GLY A 37 -7.45 14.76 -32.22
N THR A 38 -8.01 15.97 -32.11
CA THR A 38 -8.80 16.61 -33.16
C THR A 38 -8.08 16.52 -34.50
N THR A 39 -8.85 16.16 -35.53
CA THR A 39 -8.51 16.27 -36.94
C THR A 39 -8.08 17.71 -37.26
N GLY A 40 -6.79 18.01 -37.11
CA GLY A 40 -6.24 19.35 -37.15
C GLY A 40 -4.91 19.44 -37.89
N SER A 41 -4.98 19.23 -39.20
CA SER A 41 -4.14 19.84 -40.25
C SER A 41 -2.66 19.42 -40.46
N CYS A 42 -2.42 19.08 -41.73
CA CYS A 42 -1.21 19.19 -42.56
C CYS A 42 -0.04 18.21 -42.37
N CYS A 43 0.04 17.30 -43.36
CA CYS A 43 1.25 16.66 -43.89
C CYS A 43 1.87 15.55 -43.02
N GLY A 44 1.41 14.32 -43.29
CA GLY A 44 2.02 13.07 -42.84
C GLY A 44 0.94 12.09 -42.41
N TYR A 45 0.49 11.22 -43.33
CA TYR A 45 -0.36 10.07 -42.98
C TYR A 45 0.34 9.30 -41.85
N ARG A 46 -0.16 9.42 -40.61
CA ARG A 46 0.28 8.56 -39.51
C ARG A 46 -0.25 7.17 -39.81
N ASP A 47 0.67 6.24 -40.02
CA ASP A 47 0.40 4.82 -40.23
C ASP A 47 -0.56 4.29 -39.12
N PRO A 48 -1.78 3.87 -39.49
CA PRO A 48 -2.78 3.35 -38.55
C PRO A 48 -2.29 2.15 -37.75
N ASP A 49 -1.47 1.28 -38.35
CA ASP A 49 -0.94 0.08 -37.67
C ASP A 49 0.06 0.48 -36.58
N ARG A 50 0.84 1.54 -36.85
CA ARG A 50 1.78 2.11 -35.88
C ARG A 50 1.09 2.87 -34.74
N MET A 51 -0.11 3.42 -34.97
CA MET A 51 -0.97 3.99 -33.93
C MET A 51 -1.59 2.89 -33.07
N THR A 52 -2.12 1.83 -33.68
CA THR A 52 -2.70 0.66 -33.00
C THR A 52 -1.69 -0.06 -32.13
N GLY A 53 -0.46 -0.29 -32.62
CA GLY A 53 0.60 -0.92 -31.83
C GLY A 53 1.06 -0.08 -30.63
N LYS A 54 1.09 1.25 -30.76
CA LYS A 54 1.39 2.16 -29.64
C LYS A 54 0.29 2.16 -28.60
N LEU A 55 -0.98 2.21 -29.01
CA LEU A 55 -2.12 2.16 -28.10
C LEU A 55 -2.16 0.81 -27.36
N SER A 56 -1.94 -0.31 -28.06
CA SER A 56 -1.86 -1.63 -27.42
C SER A 56 -0.78 -1.69 -26.34
N ALA A 57 0.42 -1.17 -26.60
CA ALA A 57 1.51 -1.16 -25.62
C ALA A 57 1.21 -0.30 -24.38
N LEU A 58 0.43 0.79 -24.55
CA LEU A 58 -0.03 1.64 -23.46
C LEU A 58 -1.08 0.93 -22.59
N TRP A 59 -2.05 0.24 -23.21
CA TRP A 59 -3.01 -0.60 -22.49
C TRP A 59 -2.33 -1.74 -21.72
N ASP A 60 -1.38 -2.45 -22.33
CA ASP A 60 -0.63 -3.50 -21.64
C ASP A 60 0.20 -2.95 -20.45
N ALA A 61 0.69 -1.72 -20.55
CA ALA A 61 1.39 -1.05 -19.46
C ALA A 61 0.43 -0.65 -18.32
N ARG A 62 -0.76 -0.13 -18.67
CA ARG A 62 -1.85 0.18 -17.74
C ARG A 62 -2.29 -1.07 -16.97
N ASP A 63 -2.61 -2.16 -17.67
CA ASP A 63 -3.07 -3.41 -17.06
C ASP A 63 -2.03 -4.05 -16.12
N ARG A 64 -0.73 -3.88 -16.41
CA ARG A 64 0.35 -4.33 -15.52
C ARG A 64 0.47 -3.46 -14.27
N ALA A 65 0.25 -2.15 -14.40
CA ALA A 65 0.25 -1.23 -13.27
C ALA A 65 -0.98 -1.45 -12.38
N GLU A 66 -2.17 -1.65 -12.96
CA GLU A 66 -3.40 -2.01 -12.24
C GLU A 66 -3.22 -3.31 -11.44
N ARG A 67 -2.78 -4.40 -12.07
CA ARG A 67 -2.52 -5.67 -11.34
C ARG A 67 -1.50 -5.54 -10.22
N LYS A 68 -0.51 -4.66 -10.40
CA LYS A 68 0.49 -4.37 -9.36
C LYS A 68 -0.13 -3.60 -8.20
N LEU A 69 -1.04 -2.67 -8.49
CA LEU A 69 -1.80 -1.94 -7.46
C LEU A 69 -2.72 -2.88 -6.69
N ASP A 70 -3.47 -3.76 -7.36
CA ASP A 70 -4.34 -4.73 -6.70
C ASP A 70 -3.58 -5.56 -5.66
N GLY A 71 -2.43 -6.13 -6.05
CA GLY A 71 -1.60 -6.91 -5.12
C GLY A 71 -1.00 -6.09 -3.97
N MET A 72 -0.82 -4.77 -4.14
CA MET A 72 -0.35 -3.89 -3.07
C MET A 72 -1.49 -3.48 -2.11
N VAL A 73 -2.70 -3.32 -2.62
CA VAL A 73 -3.91 -3.09 -1.82
C VAL A 73 -4.22 -4.31 -0.97
N GLU A 74 -4.15 -5.53 -1.54
CA GLU A 74 -4.28 -6.78 -0.79
C GLU A 74 -3.28 -6.86 0.37
N LEU A 75 -2.01 -6.50 0.14
CA LEU A 75 -0.98 -6.45 1.18
C LEU A 75 -1.28 -5.39 2.25
N GLN A 76 -1.88 -4.26 1.87
CA GLN A 76 -2.29 -3.22 2.82
C GLN A 76 -3.46 -3.69 3.69
N ASP A 77 -4.48 -4.32 3.09
CA ASP A 77 -5.63 -4.89 3.80
C ASP A 77 -5.20 -5.99 4.78
N GLU A 78 -4.29 -6.87 4.33
CA GLU A 78 -3.67 -7.90 5.17
C GLU A 78 -2.96 -7.25 6.38
N ALA A 79 -2.17 -6.21 6.14
CA ALA A 79 -1.49 -5.48 7.21
C ALA A 79 -2.47 -4.80 8.18
N ILE A 80 -3.57 -4.22 7.70
CA ILE A 80 -4.62 -3.63 8.55
C ILE A 80 -5.25 -4.71 9.44
N ALA A 81 -5.56 -5.88 8.87
CA ALA A 81 -6.10 -7.01 9.62
C ALA A 81 -5.13 -7.52 10.70
N VAL A 82 -3.84 -7.68 10.35
CA VAL A 82 -2.78 -8.04 11.31
C VAL A 82 -2.69 -7.03 12.44
N ILE A 83 -2.71 -5.73 12.11
CA ILE A 83 -2.69 -4.67 13.12
C ILE A 83 -3.93 -4.74 14.02
N GLY A 84 -5.11 -5.01 13.46
CA GLY A 84 -6.36 -5.20 14.22
C GLY A 84 -6.25 -6.28 15.30
N MET A 85 -5.46 -7.33 15.05
CA MET A 85 -5.22 -8.44 15.99
C MET A 85 -4.19 -8.12 17.08
N VAL A 86 -3.45 -7.01 16.99
CA VAL A 86 -2.40 -6.67 17.97
C VAL A 86 -3.02 -6.36 19.32
N GLY A 87 -2.61 -7.09 20.36
CA GLY A 87 -2.96 -6.77 21.74
C GLY A 87 -4.45 -6.90 22.08
N ASP A 88 -5.09 -7.97 21.64
CA ASP A 88 -6.49 -8.31 21.94
C ASP A 88 -6.81 -8.62 23.43
N ALA A 89 -5.93 -8.18 24.35
CA ALA A 89 -6.04 -8.39 25.80
C ALA A 89 -6.65 -7.19 26.57
N GLY A 90 -7.37 -6.28 25.91
CA GLY A 90 -8.18 -5.25 26.56
C GLY A 90 -7.42 -4.17 27.35
N ARG A 91 -6.16 -3.87 27.02
CA ARG A 91 -5.35 -2.83 27.71
C ARG A 91 -5.29 -1.54 26.89
N ALA A 92 -5.36 -0.37 27.55
CA ALA A 92 -5.24 0.93 26.87
C ALA A 92 -3.92 1.14 26.10
N SER A 93 -2.87 0.38 26.40
CA SER A 93 -1.61 0.39 25.65
C SER A 93 -1.73 -0.25 24.27
N THR A 94 -2.70 -1.15 24.06
CA THR A 94 -2.82 -1.90 22.80
C THR A 94 -3.53 -1.09 21.73
N SER A 95 -4.47 -0.22 22.09
CA SER A 95 -5.03 0.75 21.15
C SER A 95 -3.95 1.68 20.60
N LEU A 96 -3.07 2.20 21.46
CA LEU A 96 -1.93 3.02 21.03
C LEU A 96 -0.99 2.26 20.10
N TRP A 97 -0.73 0.98 20.34
CA TRP A 97 0.11 0.15 19.48
C TRP A 97 -0.48 -0.01 18.08
N ARG A 98 -1.78 -0.34 17.98
CA ARG A 98 -2.47 -0.45 16.68
C ARG A 98 -2.38 0.85 15.90
N ASP A 99 -2.66 1.93 16.60
CA ASP A 99 -2.63 3.30 16.12
C ASP A 99 -1.27 3.71 15.54
N VAL A 100 -0.17 3.48 16.27
CA VAL A 100 1.17 3.84 15.77
C VAL A 100 1.66 2.91 14.67
N LEU A 101 1.24 1.64 14.64
CA LEU A 101 1.55 0.72 13.55
C LEU A 101 0.81 1.12 12.26
N LEU A 102 -0.48 1.47 12.35
CA LEU A 102 -1.26 1.97 11.22
C LEU A 102 -0.60 3.22 10.62
N ASP A 103 -0.33 4.23 11.46
CA ASP A 103 0.27 5.45 10.94
C ASP A 103 1.67 5.20 10.35
N ARG A 104 2.48 4.36 11.00
CA ARG A 104 3.87 4.12 10.58
C ARG A 104 3.96 3.34 9.28
N TYR A 105 3.15 2.29 9.13
CA TYR A 105 3.34 1.29 8.09
C TYR A 105 2.26 1.32 7.01
N VAL A 106 1.02 1.64 7.37
CA VAL A 106 -0.11 1.73 6.41
C VAL A 106 -0.24 3.13 5.83
N LEU A 107 0.01 4.18 6.63
CA LEU A 107 0.02 5.57 6.15
C LEU A 107 1.43 6.08 5.78
N ALA A 108 2.44 5.22 5.96
CA ALA A 108 3.85 5.51 5.70
C ALA A 108 4.40 6.77 6.40
N MET A 109 3.81 7.19 7.53
CA MET A 109 4.25 8.36 8.27
C MET A 109 5.59 8.12 8.98
N THR A 110 6.38 9.16 9.12
CA THR A 110 7.58 9.19 9.96
C THR A 110 7.22 9.25 11.44
N TYR A 111 8.13 8.84 12.32
CA TYR A 111 7.92 8.93 13.77
C TYR A 111 7.63 10.36 14.25
N SER A 112 8.17 11.38 13.57
CA SER A 112 7.95 12.79 13.89
C SER A 112 6.53 13.23 13.55
N GLU A 113 6.03 12.88 12.35
CA GLU A 113 4.66 13.21 11.95
C GLU A 113 3.62 12.51 12.85
N ILE A 114 3.90 11.27 13.27
CA ILE A 114 3.04 10.54 14.21
C ILE A 114 3.04 11.20 15.58
N ALA A 115 4.22 11.62 16.06
CA ALA A 115 4.38 12.31 17.33
C ALA A 115 3.55 13.60 17.35
N GLU A 116 3.61 14.40 16.29
CA GLU A 116 2.81 15.60 16.11
C GLU A 116 1.30 15.28 16.07
N LYS A 117 0.88 14.39 15.16
CA LYS A 117 -0.53 13.98 14.99
C LYS A 117 -1.17 13.51 16.30
N ARG A 118 -0.40 12.82 17.15
CA ARG A 118 -0.91 12.18 18.37
C ARG A 118 -0.61 12.95 19.65
N GLY A 119 0.03 14.12 19.57
CA GLY A 119 0.43 14.90 20.76
C GLY A 119 1.38 14.14 21.68
N ARG A 120 2.34 13.40 21.11
CA ARG A 120 3.32 12.58 21.85
C ARG A 120 4.75 12.96 21.48
N SER A 121 5.71 12.52 22.28
CA SER A 121 7.12 12.68 21.94
C SER A 121 7.59 11.64 20.92
N PHE A 122 8.56 12.00 20.09
CA PHE A 122 9.22 11.08 19.16
C PHE A 122 9.66 9.78 19.84
N ALA A 123 10.29 9.88 21.02
CA ALA A 123 10.76 8.73 21.78
C ALA A 123 9.62 7.83 22.25
N SER A 124 8.47 8.42 22.63
CA SER A 124 7.28 7.66 23.02
C SER A 124 6.70 6.87 21.86
N VAL A 125 6.60 7.47 20.67
CA VAL A 125 6.12 6.78 19.46
C VAL A 125 7.08 5.66 19.06
N ARG A 126 8.39 5.94 19.02
CA ARG A 126 9.40 4.93 18.65
C ARG A 126 9.37 3.72 19.60
N ARG A 127 9.23 3.96 20.90
CA ARG A 127 9.09 2.89 21.89
C ARG A 127 7.79 2.11 21.68
N ALA A 128 6.65 2.79 21.51
CA ALA A 128 5.37 2.13 21.26
C ALA A 128 5.40 1.22 20.02
N VAL A 129 6.04 1.66 18.93
CA VAL A 129 6.23 0.81 17.74
C VAL A 129 7.14 -0.38 18.05
N SER A 130 8.25 -0.18 18.75
CA SER A 130 9.14 -1.30 19.12
C SER A 130 8.42 -2.32 19.99
N ASP A 131 7.76 -1.88 21.05
CA ASP A 131 7.05 -2.75 22.00
C ASP A 131 5.95 -3.56 21.29
N ALA A 132 5.27 -2.94 20.31
CA ALA A 132 4.24 -3.62 19.52
C ALA A 132 4.83 -4.72 18.62
N LEU A 133 5.94 -4.43 17.94
CA LEU A 133 6.64 -5.41 17.09
C LEU A 133 7.22 -6.55 17.92
N ASP A 134 7.84 -6.22 19.06
CA ASP A 134 8.39 -7.21 19.99
C ASP A 134 7.28 -8.11 20.55
N TRP A 135 6.08 -7.57 20.79
CA TRP A 135 4.91 -8.37 21.17
C TRP A 135 4.47 -9.35 20.07
N ILE A 136 4.46 -8.92 18.81
CA ILE A 136 4.13 -9.81 17.67
C ILE A 136 5.15 -10.94 17.57
N ASP A 137 6.43 -10.59 17.61
CA ASP A 137 7.54 -11.53 17.42
C ASP A 137 7.69 -12.51 18.61
N SER A 138 7.37 -12.08 19.83
CA SER A 138 7.39 -12.95 21.03
C SER A 138 6.13 -13.80 21.21
N GLY A 139 5.06 -13.49 20.47
CA GLY A 139 3.77 -14.17 20.55
C GLY A 139 3.49 -15.07 19.34
N PRO A 140 2.40 -14.83 18.60
CA PRO A 140 2.00 -15.67 17.48
C PRO A 140 2.87 -15.52 16.22
N GLY A 141 3.67 -14.44 16.11
CA GLY A 141 4.36 -14.07 14.88
C GLY A 141 3.40 -13.62 13.77
N ILE A 142 3.94 -13.03 12.70
CA ILE A 142 3.15 -12.59 11.54
C ILE A 142 2.41 -13.76 10.91
N GLU A 143 3.10 -14.87 10.63
CA GLU A 143 2.51 -16.06 10.01
C GLU A 143 1.35 -16.64 10.84
N GLY A 144 1.49 -16.64 12.18
CA GLY A 144 0.43 -17.09 13.08
C GLY A 144 -0.78 -16.16 13.11
N LEU A 145 -0.58 -14.84 12.97
CA LEU A 145 -1.68 -13.87 12.87
C LEU A 145 -2.41 -13.99 11.53
N LEU A 146 -1.66 -14.11 10.42
CA LEU A 146 -2.22 -14.32 9.09
C LEU A 146 -3.05 -15.60 9.03
N HIS A 147 -2.52 -16.71 9.56
CA HIS A 147 -3.26 -17.96 9.60
C HIS A 147 -4.60 -17.84 10.32
N ARG A 148 -4.67 -17.07 11.41
CA ARG A 148 -5.94 -16.80 12.12
C ARG A 148 -6.92 -16.01 11.27
N ILE A 149 -6.46 -14.93 10.64
CA ILE A 149 -7.29 -14.08 9.77
C ILE A 149 -7.89 -14.91 8.63
N TYR A 150 -7.08 -15.71 7.94
CA TYR A 150 -7.54 -16.56 6.85
C TYR A 150 -8.52 -17.65 7.30
N LYS A 151 -8.27 -18.25 8.48
CA LYS A 151 -9.20 -19.22 9.06
C LYS A 151 -10.55 -18.59 9.42
N ASP A 152 -10.56 -17.39 9.98
CA ASP A 152 -11.79 -16.70 10.38
C ASP A 152 -12.59 -16.21 9.15
N THR A 153 -11.92 -15.92 8.03
CA THR A 153 -12.55 -15.45 6.79
C THR A 153 -13.18 -16.60 5.98
N GLN A 154 -12.71 -17.84 6.13
CA GLN A 154 -13.26 -19.03 5.45
C GLN A 154 -14.55 -19.60 6.07
N VAL A 155 -15.04 -19.03 7.17
CA VAL A 155 -16.24 -19.50 7.89
C VAL A 155 -17.52 -18.76 7.45
N ILE A 156 -17.45 -17.89 6.44
CA ILE A 156 -18.57 -17.08 5.93
C ILE A 156 -19.12 -17.62 4.62
#